data_AF-A0A7Y3D0W5-F1
#
_entry.id   AF-A0A7Y3D0W5-F1
#
_cell.length_a   1.000
_cell.length_b   1.000
_cell.length_c   1.000
_cell.angle_alpha   90.00
_cell.angle_beta   90.00
_cell.angle_gamma   90.00
#
_symmetry.space_group_name_H-M   'P 1'
#
loop_
_entity.id
_entity.type
_entity.pdbx_description
1 polymer ?
#
loop_
_entity_poly.entity_id
_entity_poly.type
_entity_poly.pdbx_seq_one_letter_code
_entity_poly.pdbx_strand_id
1 'polypeptide(L)'
;DGVNTVLQGPEPFKVEPLFEGSLPRKSYKEMNDFREEAFAFQQDLTAANIALSKSQQTVDAMLRALNKATAPSDALLKRLNDTKITLMDIDKELHGDEIKGEIGERSDPTASDGNSISWRALGNTYGPTDEHKAFLSRVQSQLKKVKAKLLPIVNSALPALESDLKKTGAPWIEGQGLIKN
;
A
#
# COMPACT_ATOMS: atom_id res chain seq x y z
N ASP A 1 29.70 -22.58 -7.66
CA ASP A 1 28.53 -23.48 -7.79
C ASP A 1 27.38 -23.14 -6.82
N GLY A 2 27.60 -22.36 -5.74
CA GLY A 2 26.48 -21.73 -5.01
C GLY A 2 25.54 -22.74 -4.32
N VAL A 3 26.09 -23.90 -3.92
CA VAL A 3 25.32 -24.98 -3.32
C VAL A 3 25.25 -24.77 -1.81
N ASN A 4 24.03 -24.66 -1.29
CA ASN A 4 23.78 -24.52 0.14
C ASN A 4 23.93 -25.89 0.80
N THR A 5 24.91 -26.05 1.71
CA THR A 5 25.14 -27.30 2.45
C THR A 5 24.68 -27.12 3.89
N VAL A 6 23.65 -27.87 4.30
CA VAL A 6 23.10 -27.82 5.65
C VAL A 6 24.00 -28.64 6.60
N LEU A 7 24.63 -27.99 7.57
CA LEU A 7 25.55 -28.62 8.51
C LEU A 7 24.85 -29.34 9.68
N GLN A 8 23.66 -28.86 10.07
CA GLN A 8 22.83 -29.47 11.09
C GLN A 8 21.36 -29.09 10.87
N GLY A 9 20.44 -30.01 11.19
CA GLY A 9 19.01 -29.76 11.16
C GLY A 9 18.51 -28.92 12.34
N PRO A 10 17.25 -28.46 12.30
CA PRO A 10 16.64 -27.73 13.41
C PRO A 10 16.44 -28.65 14.63
N GLU A 11 16.85 -28.18 15.82
CA GLU A 11 16.60 -28.85 17.10
C GLU A 11 15.37 -28.22 17.79
N PRO A 12 14.39 -29.02 18.26
CA PRO A 12 13.21 -28.49 18.92
C PRO A 12 13.55 -28.00 20.34
N PHE A 13 13.03 -26.84 20.70
CA PHE A 13 13.08 -26.33 22.07
C PHE A 13 11.75 -25.66 22.44
N LYS A 14 11.40 -25.72 23.72
CA LYS A 14 10.20 -25.07 24.26
C LYS A 14 10.62 -23.78 24.96
N VAL A 15 9.97 -22.68 24.60
CA VAL A 15 10.17 -21.39 25.27
C VAL A 15 9.08 -21.20 26.32
N GLU A 16 9.48 -21.00 27.56
CA GLU A 16 8.59 -20.70 28.68
C GLU A 16 8.97 -19.36 29.33
N PRO A 17 8.00 -18.57 29.81
CA PRO A 17 8.31 -17.34 30.54
C PRO A 17 9.12 -17.62 31.81
N LEU A 18 10.14 -16.81 32.08
CA LEU A 18 10.95 -16.94 33.30
C LEU A 18 10.20 -16.45 34.56
N PHE A 19 9.28 -15.50 34.39
CA PHE A 19 8.47 -14.92 35.46
C PHE A 19 7.03 -14.71 35.00
N GLU A 20 6.09 -14.78 35.94
CA GLU A 20 4.71 -14.33 35.74
C GLU A 20 4.66 -12.81 35.69
N GLY A 21 4.03 -12.26 34.66
CA GLY A 21 3.85 -10.81 34.50
C GLY A 21 2.79 -10.25 35.46
N SER A 22 2.79 -8.92 35.65
CA SER A 22 1.75 -8.24 36.43
C SER A 22 0.37 -8.27 35.78
N LEU A 23 0.32 -8.47 34.46
CA LEU A 23 -0.91 -8.65 33.69
C LEU A 23 -0.99 -10.08 33.15
N PRO A 24 -2.17 -10.72 33.19
CA PRO A 24 -2.36 -12.02 32.56
C PRO A 24 -2.01 -11.96 31.08
N ARG A 25 -1.12 -12.86 30.66
CA ARG A 25 -0.72 -12.97 29.26
C ARG A 25 -1.84 -13.63 28.44
N LYS A 26 -2.06 -13.12 27.24
CA LYS A 26 -2.90 -13.78 26.22
C LYS A 26 -2.28 -15.12 25.79
N SER A 27 -3.10 -16.04 25.32
CA SER A 27 -2.58 -17.33 24.84
C SER A 27 -1.57 -17.13 23.70
N TYR A 28 -0.58 -18.02 23.57
CA TYR A 28 0.35 -17.99 22.43
C TYR A 28 -0.39 -18.03 21.09
N LYS A 29 -1.51 -18.76 21.02
CA LYS A 29 -2.37 -18.82 19.85
C LYS A 29 -2.91 -17.42 19.50
N GLU A 30 -3.56 -16.76 20.45
CA GLU A 30 -4.12 -15.41 20.23
C GLU A 30 -3.05 -14.38 19.84
N MET A 31 -1.86 -14.46 20.44
CA MET A 31 -0.73 -13.59 20.08
C MET A 31 -0.22 -13.86 18.66
N ASN A 32 -0.15 -15.13 18.26
CA ASN A 32 0.32 -15.52 16.93
C ASN A 32 -0.72 -15.18 15.86
N ASP A 33 -2.00 -15.49 16.08
CA ASP A 33 -3.10 -15.13 15.17
C ASP A 33 -3.09 -13.60 14.90
N PHE A 34 -3.03 -12.79 15.97
CA PHE A 34 -2.96 -11.33 15.82
C PHE A 34 -1.71 -10.85 15.07
N ARG A 35 -0.54 -11.48 15.32
CA ARG A 35 0.70 -11.15 14.61
C ARG A 35 0.58 -11.43 13.12
N GLU A 36 0.01 -12.57 12.75
CA GLU A 36 -0.24 -12.95 11.35
C GLU A 36 -1.18 -11.95 10.67
N GLU A 37 -2.29 -11.58 11.33
CA GLU A 37 -3.22 -10.58 10.81
C GLU A 37 -2.57 -9.19 10.64
N ALA A 38 -1.76 -8.77 11.61
CA ALA A 38 -1.05 -7.49 11.56
C ALA A 38 -0.03 -7.47 10.42
N PHE A 39 0.71 -8.56 10.20
CA PHE A 39 1.66 -8.67 9.08
C PHE A 39 0.98 -8.76 7.72
N ALA A 40 -0.12 -9.49 7.62
CA ALA A 40 -0.93 -9.52 6.39
C ALA A 40 -1.45 -8.13 6.04
N PHE A 41 -1.96 -7.38 7.03
CA PHE A 41 -2.35 -5.99 6.85
C PHE A 41 -1.18 -5.10 6.42
N GLN A 42 -0.02 -5.22 7.08
CA GLN A 42 1.17 -4.43 6.77
C GLN A 42 1.62 -4.66 5.32
N GLN A 43 1.64 -5.92 4.88
CA GLN A 43 1.97 -6.29 3.51
C GLN A 43 0.95 -5.71 2.51
N ASP A 44 -0.35 -5.78 2.82
CA ASP A 44 -1.40 -5.23 1.96
C ASP A 44 -1.31 -3.71 1.85
N LEU A 45 -1.05 -3.02 2.96
CA LEU A 45 -0.84 -1.57 3.00
C LEU A 45 0.38 -1.18 2.16
N THR A 46 1.50 -1.89 2.29
CA THR A 46 2.69 -1.66 1.45
C THR A 46 2.38 -1.85 -0.03
N ALA A 47 1.66 -2.92 -0.41
CA ALA A 47 1.28 -3.15 -1.79
C ALA A 47 0.38 -2.04 -2.35
N ALA A 48 -0.60 -1.58 -1.57
CA ALA A 48 -1.48 -0.49 -1.96
C ALA A 48 -0.72 0.83 -2.15
N ASN A 49 0.21 1.15 -1.25
CA ASN A 49 1.08 2.34 -1.37
C ASN A 49 1.95 2.30 -2.63
N ILE A 50 2.58 1.16 -2.92
CA ILE A 50 3.40 0.99 -4.12
C ILE A 50 2.54 1.12 -5.38
N ALA A 51 1.35 0.50 -5.39
CA ALA A 51 0.44 0.57 -6.53
C ALA A 51 -0.06 2.00 -6.79
N LEU A 52 -0.42 2.74 -5.74
CA LEU A 52 -0.84 4.14 -5.83
C LEU A 52 0.29 5.03 -6.36
N SER A 53 1.48 4.94 -5.76
CA SER A 53 2.65 5.74 -6.16
C SER A 53 3.02 5.48 -7.63
N LYS A 54 3.08 4.21 -8.04
CA LYS A 54 3.33 3.84 -9.45
C LYS A 54 2.24 4.37 -10.38
N SER A 55 0.98 4.34 -9.97
CA SER A 55 -0.14 4.86 -10.76
C SER A 55 0.00 6.37 -11.00
N GLN A 56 0.32 7.13 -9.96
CA GLN A 56 0.57 8.58 -10.06
C GLN A 56 1.74 8.88 -11.01
N GLN A 57 2.87 8.18 -10.83
CA GLN A 57 4.04 8.32 -11.70
C GLN A 57 3.74 7.99 -13.16
N THR A 58 2.93 6.95 -13.40
CA THR A 58 2.49 6.54 -14.74
C THR A 58 1.64 7.62 -15.39
N VAL A 59 0.66 8.18 -14.67
CA VAL A 59 -0.18 9.28 -15.20
C VAL A 59 0.66 10.52 -15.49
N ASP A 60 1.60 10.88 -14.62
CA ASP A 60 2.51 11.99 -14.86
C ASP A 60 3.41 11.78 -16.08
N ALA A 61 3.87 10.54 -16.30
CA ALA A 61 4.61 10.18 -17.51
C ALA A 61 3.74 10.27 -18.76
N MET A 62 2.49 9.79 -18.70
CA MET A 62 1.53 9.90 -19.79
C MET A 62 1.23 11.37 -20.16
N LEU A 63 1.07 12.25 -19.18
CA LEU A 63 0.88 13.68 -19.40
C LEU A 63 2.09 14.30 -20.13
N ARG A 64 3.31 14.00 -19.66
CA ARG A 64 4.54 14.47 -20.33
C ARG A 64 4.70 13.93 -21.75
N ALA A 65 4.33 12.68 -21.98
CA ALA A 65 4.41 12.05 -23.30
C ALA A 65 3.35 12.60 -24.25
N LEU A 66 2.13 12.88 -23.78
CA LEU A 66 1.08 13.50 -24.58
C LEU A 66 1.50 14.88 -25.10
N ASN A 67 2.21 15.66 -24.28
CA ASN A 67 2.78 16.95 -24.69
C ASN A 67 3.82 16.84 -25.81
N LYS A 68 4.36 15.64 -26.05
CA LYS A 68 5.34 15.32 -27.10
C LYS A 68 4.74 14.47 -28.22
N ALA A 69 3.42 14.26 -28.20
CA ALA A 69 2.73 13.47 -29.20
C ALA A 69 2.69 14.17 -30.56
N THR A 70 2.72 13.39 -31.63
CA THR A 70 2.54 13.92 -32.99
C THR A 70 1.12 14.43 -33.25
N ALA A 71 0.12 13.85 -32.57
CA ALA A 71 -1.29 14.21 -32.68
C ALA A 71 -1.95 14.23 -31.29
N PRO A 72 -1.68 15.26 -30.46
CA PRO A 72 -2.25 15.37 -29.12
C PRO A 72 -3.78 15.47 -29.16
N SER A 73 -4.44 15.04 -28.07
CA SER A 73 -5.89 15.02 -27.94
C SER A 73 -6.33 15.67 -26.64
N ASP A 74 -7.13 16.74 -26.73
CA ASP A 74 -7.69 17.45 -25.57
C ASP A 74 -8.58 16.54 -24.72
N ALA A 75 -9.32 15.62 -25.36
CA ALA A 75 -10.13 14.63 -24.67
C ALA A 75 -9.27 13.67 -23.84
N LEU A 76 -8.11 13.24 -24.37
CA LEU A 76 -7.17 12.41 -23.63
C LEU A 76 -6.48 13.19 -22.51
N LEU A 77 -6.09 14.44 -22.76
CA LEU A 77 -5.52 15.34 -21.74
C LEU A 77 -6.49 15.50 -20.57
N LYS A 78 -7.78 15.73 -20.85
CA LYS A 78 -8.80 15.83 -19.80
C LYS A 78 -8.88 14.54 -18.98
N ARG A 79 -9.00 13.38 -19.64
CA ARG A 79 -9.09 12.08 -18.94
C ARG A 79 -7.85 11.78 -18.08
N LEU A 80 -6.65 12.13 -18.55
CA LEU A 80 -5.42 12.00 -17.77
C LEU A 80 -5.43 12.88 -16.53
N ASN A 81 -5.86 14.15 -16.64
CA ASN A 81 -5.97 15.05 -15.49
C ASN A 81 -7.06 14.60 -14.51
N ASP A 82 -8.23 14.17 -15.00
CA ASP A 82 -9.30 13.62 -14.15
C ASP A 82 -8.80 12.38 -13.36
N THR A 83 -8.02 11.51 -14.01
CA THR A 83 -7.39 10.35 -13.37
C THR A 83 -6.35 10.77 -12.35
N LYS A 84 -5.53 11.79 -12.65
CA LYS A 84 -4.55 12.36 -11.72
C LYS A 84 -5.23 12.89 -10.45
N ILE A 85 -6.30 13.66 -10.60
CA ILE A 85 -7.09 14.19 -9.47
C ILE A 85 -7.67 13.03 -8.65
N THR A 86 -8.23 12.02 -9.30
CA THR A 86 -8.78 10.85 -8.61
C THR A 86 -7.71 10.11 -7.80
N LEU A 87 -6.49 9.98 -8.34
CA LEU A 87 -5.37 9.38 -7.61
C LEU A 87 -4.90 10.26 -6.44
N MET A 88 -4.95 11.59 -6.55
CA MET A 88 -4.67 12.51 -5.44
C MET A 88 -5.73 12.41 -4.34
N ASP A 89 -7.00 12.25 -4.70
CA ASP A 89 -8.08 12.04 -3.72
C ASP A 89 -7.92 10.70 -2.98
N ILE A 90 -7.51 9.64 -3.69
CA ILE A 90 -7.19 8.35 -3.09
C ILE A 90 -5.99 8.46 -2.14
N ASP A 91 -4.95 9.19 -2.55
CA ASP A 91 -3.77 9.44 -1.73
C ASP A 91 -4.12 10.17 -0.43
N LYS A 92 -4.94 11.21 -0.53
CA LYS A 92 -5.46 11.92 0.62
C LYS A 92 -6.30 11.05 1.55
N GLU A 93 -7.10 10.11 1.03
CA GLU A 93 -7.83 9.16 1.86
C GLU A 93 -6.90 8.13 2.55
N LEU A 94 -5.82 7.74 1.88
CA LEU A 94 -4.86 6.77 2.39
C LEU A 94 -3.90 7.38 3.41
N HIS A 95 -3.41 8.60 3.18
CA HIS A 95 -2.34 9.24 3.94
C HIS A 95 -2.80 10.44 4.78
N GLY A 96 -3.97 11.00 4.48
CA GLY A 96 -4.46 12.23 5.11
C GLY A 96 -4.16 13.45 4.25
N ASP A 97 -4.47 14.63 4.78
CA ASP A 97 -4.24 15.90 4.09
C ASP A 97 -2.83 16.42 4.38
N GLU A 98 -1.97 16.43 3.35
CA GLU A 98 -0.59 16.92 3.45
C GLU A 98 -0.53 18.39 3.89
N ILE A 99 -1.42 19.24 3.38
CA ILE A 99 -1.44 20.68 3.70
C ILE A 99 -1.78 20.91 5.17
N LYS A 100 -2.71 20.13 5.73
CA LYS A 100 -2.97 20.15 7.19
C LYS A 100 -1.74 19.68 7.97
N GLY A 101 -1.07 18.65 7.48
CA GLY A 101 0.16 18.12 8.07
C GLY A 101 1.27 19.16 8.21
N GLU A 102 1.49 19.98 7.18
CA GLU A 102 2.52 21.03 7.16
C GLU A 102 2.35 22.08 8.26
N ILE A 103 1.11 22.35 8.69
CA ILE A 103 0.81 23.31 9.77
C ILE A 103 0.55 22.63 11.13
N GLY A 104 0.70 21.30 11.21
CA GLY A 104 0.42 20.51 12.42
C GLY A 104 -1.06 20.33 12.74
N GLU A 105 -1.96 20.64 11.80
CA GLU A 105 -3.39 20.41 11.95
C GLU A 105 -3.72 18.93 11.78
N ARG A 106 -4.63 18.42 12.62
CA ARG A 106 -4.99 17.01 12.60
C ARG A 106 -5.80 16.65 11.34
N SER A 107 -5.41 15.56 10.70
CA SER A 107 -6.22 14.87 9.69
C SER A 107 -7.12 13.82 10.33
N ASP A 108 -8.14 13.39 9.59
CA ASP A 108 -8.95 12.24 9.97
C ASP A 108 -8.08 10.97 10.04
N PRO A 109 -8.40 9.99 10.92
CA PRO A 109 -7.67 8.74 10.98
C PRO A 109 -7.68 8.02 9.63
N THR A 110 -6.55 7.42 9.26
CA THR A 110 -6.37 6.77 7.95
C THR A 110 -5.97 5.32 8.07
N ALA A 111 -5.95 4.61 6.94
CA ALA A 111 -5.33 3.28 6.88
C ALA A 111 -3.82 3.34 7.15
N SER A 112 -3.13 4.43 6.75
CA SER A 112 -1.69 4.59 6.94
C SER A 112 -1.27 4.73 8.41
N ASP A 113 -2.17 5.15 9.30
CA ASP A 113 -1.95 5.07 10.75
C ASP A 113 -1.52 3.66 11.18
N GLY A 114 -2.06 2.66 10.49
CA GLY A 114 -1.81 1.24 10.70
C GLY A 114 -0.37 0.83 10.50
N ASN A 115 0.49 1.63 9.85
CA ASN A 115 1.94 1.36 9.75
C ASN A 115 2.61 1.15 11.13
N SER A 116 2.01 1.74 12.17
CA SER A 116 2.50 1.62 13.55
C SER A 116 1.99 0.40 14.30
N ILE A 117 1.09 -0.41 13.73
CA ILE A 117 0.41 -1.51 14.46
C ILE A 117 1.41 -2.52 15.02
N SER A 118 2.38 -2.92 14.21
CA SER A 118 3.38 -3.92 14.61
C SER A 118 4.21 -3.42 15.79
N TRP A 119 4.64 -2.16 15.76
CA TRP A 119 5.44 -1.59 16.85
C TRP A 119 4.62 -1.41 18.12
N ARG A 120 3.37 -0.93 18.00
CA ARG A 120 2.48 -0.66 19.14
C ARG A 120 2.00 -1.94 19.82
N ALA A 121 1.62 -2.94 19.03
CA ALA A 121 0.95 -4.13 19.55
C ALA A 121 1.88 -5.32 19.82
N LEU A 122 3.05 -5.41 19.15
CA LEU A 122 3.95 -6.56 19.27
C LEU A 122 5.19 -6.29 20.14
N GLY A 123 5.36 -5.07 20.65
CA GLY A 123 6.49 -4.69 21.51
C GLY A 123 6.38 -5.15 22.96
N ASN A 124 5.38 -5.96 23.32
CA ASN A 124 5.10 -6.36 24.70
C ASN A 124 5.03 -7.89 24.86
N THR A 125 5.04 -8.35 26.12
CA THR A 125 4.99 -9.77 26.49
C THR A 125 3.63 -10.23 27.02
N TYR A 126 2.59 -9.39 27.05
CA TYR A 126 1.26 -9.78 27.53
C TYR A 126 0.27 -10.06 26.37
N GLY A 127 0.55 -9.61 25.15
CA GLY A 127 -0.28 -9.83 23.95
C GLY A 127 -1.10 -8.61 23.52
N PRO A 128 -1.94 -8.75 22.48
CA PRO A 128 -2.78 -7.66 21.99
C PRO A 128 -3.89 -7.31 23.00
N THR A 129 -4.14 -6.01 23.20
CA THR A 129 -5.32 -5.51 23.92
C THR A 129 -6.53 -5.46 22.99
N ASP A 130 -7.72 -5.21 23.54
CA ASP A 130 -8.91 -5.05 22.72
C ASP A 130 -8.84 -3.78 21.85
N GLU A 131 -8.15 -2.73 22.31
CA GLU A 131 -7.85 -1.54 21.53
C GLU A 131 -6.92 -1.84 20.35
N HIS A 132 -5.92 -2.70 20.52
CA HIS A 132 -5.06 -3.13 19.41
C HIS A 132 -5.87 -3.84 18.32
N LYS A 133 -6.79 -4.73 18.71
CA LYS A 133 -7.68 -5.44 17.78
C LYS A 133 -8.66 -4.51 17.08
N ALA A 134 -9.28 -3.59 17.83
CA ALA A 134 -10.18 -2.59 17.27
C ALA A 134 -9.47 -1.65 16.29
N PHE A 135 -8.24 -1.24 16.63
CA PHE A 135 -7.40 -0.42 15.76
C PHE A 135 -7.04 -1.16 14.46
N LEU A 136 -6.61 -2.43 14.54
CA LEU A 136 -6.32 -3.25 13.36
C LEU A 136 -7.56 -3.41 12.45
N SER A 137 -8.71 -3.72 13.03
CA SER A 137 -9.99 -3.84 12.30
C SER A 137 -10.37 -2.54 11.58
N ARG A 138 -10.19 -1.39 12.25
CA ARG A 138 -10.45 -0.06 11.67
C ARG A 138 -9.57 0.18 10.44
N VAL A 139 -8.25 0.02 10.56
CA VAL A 139 -7.31 0.30 9.46
C VAL A 139 -7.46 -0.68 8.30
N GLN A 140 -7.79 -1.95 8.57
CA GLN A 140 -8.14 -2.93 7.53
C GLN A 140 -9.39 -2.50 6.74
N SER A 141 -10.43 -2.04 7.43
CA SER A 141 -11.65 -1.53 6.78
C SER A 141 -11.39 -0.29 5.93
N GLN A 142 -10.56 0.64 6.44
CA GLN A 142 -10.14 1.83 5.70
C GLN A 142 -9.34 1.46 4.45
N LEU A 143 -8.36 0.56 4.57
CA LEU A 143 -7.55 0.10 3.44
C LEU A 143 -8.40 -0.59 2.37
N LYS A 144 -9.40 -1.38 2.77
CA LYS A 144 -10.34 -2.02 1.84
C LYS A 144 -11.09 -0.99 0.99
N LYS A 145 -11.52 0.14 1.59
CA LYS A 145 -12.20 1.22 0.85
C LYS A 145 -11.27 1.90 -0.15
N VAL A 146 -10.04 2.22 0.27
CA VAL A 146 -9.00 2.79 -0.60
C VAL A 146 -8.73 1.86 -1.79
N LYS A 147 -8.51 0.57 -1.54
CA LYS A 147 -8.25 -0.43 -2.58
C LYS A 147 -9.42 -0.56 -3.57
N ALA A 148 -10.67 -0.47 -3.09
CA ALA A 148 -11.84 -0.53 -3.97
C ALA A 148 -11.88 0.62 -4.99
N LYS A 149 -11.31 1.79 -4.64
CA LYS A 149 -11.17 2.93 -5.56
C LYS A 149 -9.96 2.81 -6.47
N LEU A 150 -8.85 2.26 -5.96
CA LEU A 150 -7.60 2.15 -6.69
C LEU A 150 -7.62 1.02 -7.75
N LEU A 151 -8.24 -0.13 -7.43
CA LEU A 151 -8.22 -1.31 -8.30
C LEU A 151 -8.76 -1.05 -9.73
N PRO A 152 -9.90 -0.36 -9.93
CA PRO A 152 -10.38 -0.03 -11.28
C PRO A 152 -9.41 0.85 -12.07
N ILE A 153 -8.68 1.73 -11.39
CA ILE A 153 -7.69 2.60 -12.03
C ILE A 153 -6.52 1.76 -12.54
N VAL A 154 -5.94 0.94 -11.65
CA VAL A 154 -4.78 0.09 -11.96
C VAL A 154 -5.12 -0.94 -13.04
N ASN A 155 -6.26 -1.62 -12.93
CA ASN A 155 -6.57 -2.77 -13.78
C ASN A 155 -7.21 -2.38 -15.13
N SER A 156 -7.84 -1.21 -15.22
CA SER A 156 -8.64 -0.84 -16.40
C SER A 156 -8.34 0.55 -16.93
N ALA A 157 -8.35 1.58 -16.08
CA ALA A 157 -8.21 2.96 -16.55
C ALA A 157 -6.80 3.24 -17.11
N LEU A 158 -5.75 2.84 -16.39
CA LEU A 158 -4.36 3.05 -16.84
C LEU A 158 -4.05 2.32 -18.15
N PRO A 159 -4.34 1.01 -18.32
CA PRO A 159 -4.13 0.34 -19.60
C PRO A 159 -4.89 0.98 -20.76
N ALA A 160 -6.13 1.45 -20.52
CA ALA A 160 -6.91 2.14 -21.55
C ALA A 160 -6.28 3.48 -21.95
N LEU A 161 -5.84 4.28 -20.96
CA LEU A 161 -5.16 5.56 -21.20
C LEU A 161 -3.83 5.36 -21.93
N GLU A 162 -3.05 4.35 -21.57
CA GLU A 162 -1.81 4.00 -22.27
C GLU A 162 -2.04 3.60 -23.73
N SER A 163 -3.09 2.79 -23.98
CA SER A 163 -3.48 2.41 -25.34
C SER A 163 -3.87 3.62 -26.18
N ASP A 164 -4.65 4.53 -25.61
CA ASP A 164 -5.05 5.77 -26.30
C ASP A 164 -3.86 6.71 -26.51
N LEU A 165 -2.94 6.80 -25.55
CA LEU A 165 -1.71 7.58 -25.66
C LEU A 165 -0.82 7.07 -26.80
N LYS A 166 -0.69 5.75 -26.98
CA LYS A 166 0.09 5.18 -28.10
C LYS A 166 -0.47 5.61 -29.46
N LYS A 167 -1.78 5.76 -29.60
CA LYS A 167 -2.42 6.18 -30.85
C LYS A 167 -2.14 7.64 -31.23
N THR A 168 -1.70 8.47 -30.30
CA THR A 168 -1.35 9.87 -30.58
C THR A 168 0.06 10.04 -31.17
N GLY A 169 0.84 8.95 -31.23
CA GLY A 169 2.26 8.98 -31.59
C GLY A 169 3.13 9.58 -30.48
N ALA A 170 2.66 9.54 -29.23
CA ALA A 170 3.47 9.88 -28.07
C ALA A 170 4.68 8.95 -27.92
N PRO A 171 5.80 9.43 -27.37
CA PRO A 171 6.96 8.59 -27.08
C PRO A 171 6.62 7.52 -26.04
N TRP A 172 7.40 6.44 -26.05
CA TRP A 172 7.32 5.37 -25.05
C TRP A 172 7.53 5.92 -23.63
N ILE A 173 6.81 5.37 -22.66
CA ILE A 173 6.94 5.69 -21.23
C ILE A 173 7.28 4.43 -20.42
N GLU A 174 7.92 4.64 -19.26
CA GLU A 174 8.25 3.59 -18.31
C GLU A 174 7.02 2.73 -17.96
N GLY A 175 7.23 1.41 -17.81
CA GLY A 175 6.18 0.46 -17.44
C GLY A 175 5.47 -0.20 -18.63
N GLN A 176 5.64 0.29 -19.86
CA GLN A 176 4.97 -0.27 -21.05
C GLN A 176 5.62 -1.54 -21.66
N GLY A 177 6.67 -2.07 -21.02
CA GLY A 177 7.45 -3.19 -21.55
C GLY A 177 8.32 -2.82 -22.76
N LEU A 178 8.90 -3.81 -23.44
CA LEU A 178 9.81 -3.58 -24.56
C LEU A 178 9.06 -3.18 -25.85
N ILE A 179 9.67 -2.28 -26.63
CA ILE A 179 9.21 -1.94 -27.98
C ILE A 179 9.43 -3.18 -28.87
N LYS A 180 8.35 -3.66 -29.49
CA LYS A 180 8.40 -4.74 -30.47
C LYS A 180 8.62 -4.11 -31.85
N ASN A 181 9.82 -4.29 -32.39
CA ASN A 181 10.22 -3.88 -33.74
C ASN A 181 10.09 -5.05 -34.71
#